data_AF-A0A935IXQ2-F1
#
_entry.id   AF-A0A935IXQ2-F1
#
_cell.length_a   1.000
_cell.length_b   1.000
_cell.length_c   1.000
_cell.angle_alpha   90.00
_cell.angle_beta   90.00
_cell.angle_gamma   90.00
#
_symmetry.space_group_name_H-M   'P 1'
#
loop_
_entity.id
_entity.type
_entity.pdbx_description
1 polymer ?
#
loop_
_entity_poly.entity_id
_entity_poly.type
_entity_poly.pdbx_seq_one_letter_code
_entity_poly.pdbx_strand_id
1 'polypeptide(L)'
;MKAFHSFVLSIPYLFLKKIPYAWVPVVALWAWPPIISGIFLAIILLGMWFMVLQQRAWEAEVAREYRVLHRDQPRAPLVFQIRNFVLVCLASAAIGWIADGKLGLSSLQWTLLLAGLMFLYKDALLFGAGTVYLITNKGIAIRYVPGHVDYRLFFGFNEIHNIEKIESVKTLPLTWSVLSPQRKIVEHGLLLKPRKLDGFSKTIQEVVLCPVDPEGFIKHMPPSISVKEAVSR
;
A
#
# COMPACT_ATOMS: atom_id res chain seq x y z
N MET A 1 12.22 22.67 7.92
CA MET A 1 11.95 21.28 7.44
C MET A 1 11.04 20.47 8.37
N LYS A 2 11.26 20.43 9.70
CA LYS A 2 10.42 19.67 10.65
C LYS A 2 8.92 20.05 10.62
N ALA A 3 8.61 21.35 10.56
CA ALA A 3 7.22 21.84 10.46
C ALA A 3 6.52 21.39 9.15
N PHE A 4 7.24 21.39 8.02
CA PHE A 4 6.71 20.94 6.73
C PHE A 4 6.38 19.44 6.74
N HIS A 5 7.27 18.59 7.26
CA HIS A 5 6.98 17.15 7.40
C HIS A 5 5.79 16.89 8.33
N SER A 6 5.72 17.61 9.46
CA SER A 6 4.58 17.50 10.38
C SER A 6 3.26 17.90 9.73
N PHE A 7 3.26 18.97 8.92
CA PHE A 7 2.09 19.40 8.16
C PHE A 7 1.69 18.38 7.09
N VAL A 8 2.66 17.86 6.33
CA VAL A 8 2.39 16.84 5.31
C VAL A 8 1.78 15.58 5.94
N LEU A 9 2.25 15.18 7.12
CA LEU A 9 1.78 13.99 7.83
C LEU A 9 0.44 14.19 8.55
N SER A 10 0.05 15.43 8.87
CA SER A 10 -1.22 15.74 9.53
C SER A 10 -2.41 15.65 8.58
N ILE A 11 -2.18 15.78 7.27
CA ILE A 11 -3.23 15.60 6.26
C ILE A 11 -3.62 14.12 6.19
N PRO A 12 -4.88 13.74 6.46
CA PRO A 12 -5.27 12.34 6.39
C PRO A 12 -5.18 11.79 4.97
N TYR A 13 -4.56 10.61 4.81
CA TYR A 13 -4.37 9.96 3.51
C TYR A 13 -5.71 9.70 2.79
N LEU A 14 -6.79 9.46 3.56
CA LEU A 14 -8.14 9.33 3.04
C LEU A 14 -8.57 10.56 2.21
N PHE A 15 -8.22 11.78 2.63
CA PHE A 15 -8.54 12.99 1.86
C PHE A 15 -7.75 13.03 0.55
N LEU A 16 -6.45 12.72 0.60
CA LEU A 16 -5.63 12.66 -0.60
C LEU A 16 -6.18 11.62 -1.58
N LYS A 17 -6.66 10.47 -1.10
CA LYS A 17 -7.27 9.42 -1.92
C LYS A 17 -8.63 9.80 -2.50
N LYS A 18 -9.28 10.84 -1.96
CA LYS A 18 -10.48 11.42 -2.57
C LYS A 18 -10.17 12.37 -3.71
N ILE A 19 -8.98 12.99 -3.74
CA ILE A 19 -8.60 13.94 -4.78
C ILE A 19 -8.68 13.31 -6.19
N PRO A 20 -8.23 12.06 -6.42
CA PRO A 20 -8.39 11.40 -7.70
C PRO A 20 -9.83 11.24 -8.20
N TYR A 21 -10.88 11.40 -7.37
CA TYR A 21 -12.26 11.42 -7.86
C TYR A 21 -12.55 12.61 -8.78
N ALA A 22 -11.71 13.65 -8.78
CA ALA A 22 -11.70 14.69 -9.80
C ALA A 22 -11.49 14.13 -11.23
N TRP A 23 -11.08 12.87 -11.38
CA TRP A 23 -11.04 12.18 -12.68
C TRP A 23 -12.39 12.16 -13.40
N VAL A 24 -13.50 12.06 -12.64
CA VAL A 24 -14.84 12.03 -13.22
C VAL A 24 -15.13 13.31 -14.00
N PRO A 25 -15.02 14.52 -13.40
CA PRO A 25 -15.19 15.74 -14.18
C PRO A 25 -14.09 15.95 -15.23
N VAL A 26 -12.84 15.48 -15.04
CA VAL A 26 -11.79 15.53 -16.09
C VAL A 26 -12.27 14.87 -17.38
N VAL A 27 -12.82 13.66 -17.29
CA VAL A 27 -13.24 12.90 -18.48
C VAL A 27 -14.58 13.37 -19.01
N ALA A 28 -15.54 13.67 -18.12
CA ALA A 28 -16.87 14.13 -18.51
C ALA A 28 -16.82 15.51 -19.21
N LEU A 29 -15.94 16.41 -18.77
CA LEU A 29 -15.81 17.77 -19.28
C LEU A 29 -14.60 17.96 -20.21
N TRP A 30 -13.88 16.88 -20.56
CA TRP A 30 -12.67 16.96 -21.38
C TRP A 30 -12.88 17.77 -22.66
N ALA A 31 -14.03 17.55 -23.33
CA ALA A 31 -14.33 18.23 -24.59
C ALA A 31 -14.53 19.73 -24.39
N TRP A 32 -15.21 20.18 -23.32
CA TRP A 32 -15.57 21.60 -23.08
C TRP A 32 -15.77 21.88 -21.57
N PRO A 33 -15.08 22.86 -20.96
CA PRO A 33 -13.89 23.61 -21.38
C PRO A 33 -12.58 22.91 -20.96
N PRO A 34 -11.56 22.78 -21.86
CA PRO A 34 -10.30 22.08 -21.58
C PRO A 34 -9.52 22.59 -20.36
N ILE A 35 -9.66 23.89 -20.06
CA ILE A 35 -9.03 24.53 -18.90
C ILE A 35 -9.51 23.89 -17.60
N ILE A 36 -10.80 23.60 -17.48
CA ILE A 36 -11.38 22.99 -16.27
C ILE A 36 -10.81 21.59 -16.07
N SER A 37 -10.73 20.80 -17.15
CA SER A 37 -10.12 19.47 -17.13
C SER A 37 -8.63 19.53 -16.77
N GLY A 38 -7.90 20.54 -17.26
CA GLY A 38 -6.52 20.81 -16.88
C GLY A 38 -6.35 21.14 -15.39
N ILE A 39 -7.24 21.96 -14.82
CA ILE A 39 -7.24 22.28 -13.38
C ILE A 39 -7.46 21.01 -12.55
N PHE A 40 -8.46 20.20 -12.90
CA PHE A 40 -8.71 18.96 -12.18
C PHE A 40 -7.55 17.96 -12.34
N LEU A 41 -6.95 17.86 -13.52
CA LEU A 41 -5.76 17.04 -13.73
C LEU A 41 -4.60 17.50 -12.84
N ALA A 42 -4.34 18.81 -12.77
CA ALA A 42 -3.33 19.38 -11.89
C ALA A 42 -3.60 19.06 -10.41
N ILE A 43 -4.86 19.13 -9.99
CA ILE A 43 -5.30 18.73 -8.64
C ILE A 43 -5.01 17.25 -8.37
N ILE A 44 -5.31 16.35 -9.33
CA ILE A 44 -5.00 14.90 -9.22
C ILE A 44 -3.50 14.68 -9.09
N LEU A 45 -2.69 15.31 -9.96
CA LEU A 45 -1.22 15.22 -9.93
C LEU A 45 -0.67 15.72 -8.60
N LEU A 46 -1.19 16.84 -8.08
CA LEU A 46 -0.81 17.38 -6.77
C LEU A 46 -1.15 16.40 -5.65
N GLY A 47 -2.34 15.79 -5.67
CA GLY A 47 -2.76 14.78 -4.70
C GLY A 47 -1.84 13.56 -4.69
N MET A 48 -1.51 13.02 -5.88
CA MET A 48 -0.57 11.90 -6.02
C MET A 48 0.83 12.26 -5.53
N TRP A 49 1.32 13.45 -5.86
CA TRP A 49 2.60 13.96 -5.37
C TRP A 49 2.61 14.08 -3.85
N PHE A 50 1.52 14.57 -3.24
CA PHE A 50 1.38 14.65 -1.79
C PHE A 50 1.42 13.28 -1.12
N MET A 51 0.85 12.24 -1.72
CA MET A 51 0.95 10.87 -1.19
C MET A 51 2.40 10.36 -1.16
N VAL A 52 3.18 10.67 -2.21
CA VAL A 52 4.62 10.35 -2.26
C VAL A 52 5.38 11.13 -1.19
N LEU A 53 5.08 12.42 -1.02
CA LEU A 53 5.67 13.22 0.03
C LEU A 53 5.34 12.70 1.43
N GLN A 54 4.12 12.22 1.67
CA GLN A 54 3.76 11.63 2.96
C GLN A 54 4.63 10.41 3.28
N GLN A 55 4.99 9.61 2.29
CA GLN A 55 5.90 8.49 2.51
C GLN A 55 7.27 9.00 2.95
N ARG A 56 7.83 9.94 2.20
CA ARG A 56 9.15 10.51 2.48
C ARG A 56 9.19 11.23 3.83
N ALA A 57 8.14 11.97 4.16
CA ALA A 57 8.02 12.68 5.43
C ALA A 57 7.97 11.72 6.61
N TRP A 58 7.25 10.61 6.47
CA TRP A 58 7.18 9.54 7.48
C TRP A 58 8.52 8.83 7.63
N GLU A 59 9.16 8.41 6.53
CA GLU A 59 10.48 7.79 6.56
C GLU A 59 11.51 8.73 7.24
N ALA A 60 11.46 10.03 6.95
CA ALA A 60 12.31 11.03 7.57
C ALA A 60 11.99 11.30 9.05
N GLU A 61 10.73 11.12 9.49
CA GLU A 61 10.35 11.18 10.90
C GLU A 61 10.92 9.98 11.67
N VAL A 62 10.73 8.77 11.15
CA VAL A 62 11.31 7.55 11.72
C VAL A 62 12.83 7.66 11.81
N ALA A 63 13.50 8.13 10.75
CA ALA A 63 14.96 8.29 10.73
C ALA A 63 15.49 9.37 11.69
N ARG A 64 14.65 10.30 12.15
CA ARG A 64 15.01 11.29 13.17
C ARG A 64 14.89 10.75 14.59
N GLU A 65 13.93 9.87 14.82
CA GLU A 65 13.68 9.28 16.14
C GLU A 65 14.51 8.01 16.37
N TYR A 66 14.78 7.25 15.30
CA TYR A 66 15.48 5.98 15.33
C TYR A 66 16.55 5.92 14.25
N ARG A 67 17.63 5.18 14.51
CA ARG A 67 18.64 4.89 13.49
C ARG A 67 18.09 3.80 12.56
N VAL A 68 17.76 4.16 11.33
CA VAL A 68 17.33 3.21 10.29
C VAL A 68 18.53 2.40 9.81
N LEU A 69 18.42 1.08 9.88
CA LEU A 69 19.45 0.12 9.49
C LEU A 69 19.18 -0.47 8.12
N HIS A 70 17.91 -0.70 7.79
CA HIS A 70 17.50 -1.29 6.52
C HIS A 70 16.12 -0.76 6.10
N ARG A 71 15.93 -0.57 4.80
CA ARG A 71 14.66 -0.16 4.20
C ARG A 71 14.27 -1.17 3.15
N ASP A 72 13.05 -1.66 3.25
CA ASP A 72 12.46 -2.53 2.24
C ASP A 72 11.08 -2.03 1.81
N GLN A 73 10.76 -2.23 0.53
CA GLN A 73 9.50 -1.78 -0.05
C GLN A 73 9.01 -2.83 -1.06
N PRO A 74 8.34 -3.89 -0.59
CA PRO A 74 7.84 -4.92 -1.47
C PRO A 74 6.77 -4.37 -2.41
N ARG A 75 6.73 -4.94 -3.61
CA ARG A 75 5.75 -4.63 -4.65
C ARG A 75 5.02 -5.90 -5.03
N ALA A 76 3.76 -5.76 -5.43
CA ALA A 76 3.04 -6.87 -6.06
C ALA A 76 3.80 -7.35 -7.32
N PRO A 77 3.76 -8.64 -7.66
CA PRO A 77 4.43 -9.13 -8.87
C PRO A 77 3.86 -8.47 -10.12
N LEU A 78 4.75 -8.01 -11.00
CA LEU A 78 4.39 -7.23 -12.20
C LEU A 78 3.44 -7.97 -13.12
N VAL A 79 3.58 -9.30 -13.23
CA VAL A 79 2.69 -10.14 -14.05
C VAL A 79 1.23 -9.97 -13.63
N PHE A 80 0.94 -9.96 -12.31
CA PHE A 80 -0.41 -9.73 -11.81
C PHE A 80 -0.88 -8.31 -12.08
N GLN A 81 -0.01 -7.31 -11.91
CA GLN A 81 -0.35 -5.90 -12.15
C GLN A 81 -0.72 -5.67 -13.62
N ILE A 82 0.10 -6.18 -14.55
CA ILE A 82 -0.12 -6.07 -16.00
C ILE A 82 -1.41 -6.79 -16.39
N ARG A 83 -1.60 -8.03 -15.92
CA ARG A 83 -2.82 -8.81 -16.19
C ARG A 83 -4.06 -8.05 -15.72
N ASN A 84 -4.05 -7.54 -14.48
CA ASN A 84 -5.18 -6.80 -13.91
C ASN A 84 -5.43 -5.49 -14.67
N PHE A 85 -4.38 -4.78 -15.07
CA PHE A 85 -4.48 -3.59 -15.91
C PHE A 85 -5.17 -3.89 -17.24
N VAL A 86 -4.70 -4.91 -17.97
CA VAL A 86 -5.27 -5.33 -19.25
C VAL A 86 -6.74 -5.74 -19.09
N LEU A 87 -7.07 -6.53 -18.08
CA LEU A 87 -8.45 -6.96 -17.81
C LEU A 87 -9.37 -5.77 -17.53
N VAL A 88 -8.94 -4.80 -16.72
CA VAL A 88 -9.73 -3.59 -16.44
C VAL A 88 -9.93 -2.78 -17.71
N CYS A 89 -8.89 -2.59 -18.53
CA CYS A 89 -8.99 -1.85 -19.78
C CYS A 89 -9.96 -2.53 -20.77
N LEU A 90 -9.86 -3.85 -20.96
CA LEU A 90 -10.74 -4.61 -21.84
C LEU A 90 -12.20 -4.58 -21.36
N ALA A 91 -12.43 -4.82 -20.07
CA ALA A 91 -13.77 -4.77 -19.50
C ALA A 91 -14.38 -3.36 -19.61
N SER A 92 -13.59 -2.32 -19.33
CA SER A 92 -14.03 -0.93 -19.45
C SER A 92 -14.33 -0.55 -20.90
N ALA A 93 -13.53 -1.01 -21.86
CA ALA A 93 -13.76 -0.77 -23.29
C ALA A 93 -15.03 -1.47 -23.78
N ALA A 94 -15.26 -2.72 -23.36
CA ALA A 94 -16.47 -3.46 -23.70
C ALA A 94 -17.72 -2.77 -23.15
N ILE A 95 -17.70 -2.35 -21.88
CA ILE A 95 -18.83 -1.62 -21.27
C ILE A 95 -18.99 -0.24 -21.93
N GLY A 96 -17.89 0.45 -22.21
CA GLY A 96 -17.89 1.76 -22.86
C GLY A 96 -18.53 1.72 -24.25
N TRP A 97 -18.23 0.69 -25.03
CA TRP A 97 -18.87 0.47 -26.32
C TRP A 97 -20.38 0.24 -26.22
N ILE A 98 -20.84 -0.54 -25.22
CA ILE A 98 -22.27 -0.76 -24.96
C ILE A 98 -22.97 0.51 -24.45
N ALA A 99 -22.23 1.38 -23.77
CA ALA A 99 -22.74 2.61 -23.18
C ALA A 99 -22.65 3.82 -24.11
N ASP A 100 -22.20 3.65 -25.35
CA ASP A 100 -21.99 4.76 -26.29
C ASP A 100 -23.24 5.61 -26.47
N GLY A 101 -23.07 6.93 -26.42
CA GLY A 101 -24.14 7.93 -26.50
C GLY A 101 -25.03 8.03 -25.27
N LYS A 102 -24.96 7.11 -24.30
CA LYS A 102 -25.74 7.20 -23.06
C LYS A 102 -25.26 8.36 -22.22
N LEU A 103 -26.21 9.12 -21.66
CA LEU A 103 -25.96 10.35 -20.89
C LEU A 103 -25.14 11.40 -21.67
N GLY A 104 -25.12 11.34 -23.01
CA GLY A 104 -24.37 12.26 -23.85
C GLY A 104 -22.84 12.03 -23.85
N LEU A 105 -22.37 10.90 -23.32
CA LEU A 105 -20.95 10.54 -23.28
C LEU A 105 -20.59 9.58 -24.42
N SER A 106 -19.42 9.79 -25.01
CA SER A 106 -18.87 8.85 -26.01
C SER A 106 -18.36 7.57 -25.37
N SER A 107 -18.24 6.51 -26.17
CA SER A 107 -17.63 5.23 -25.79
C SER A 107 -16.24 5.41 -25.14
N LEU A 108 -15.43 6.32 -25.67
CA LEU A 108 -14.12 6.63 -25.11
C LEU A 108 -14.22 7.27 -23.71
N GLN A 109 -15.15 8.21 -23.52
CA GLN A 109 -15.38 8.83 -22.21
C GLN A 109 -15.86 7.80 -21.19
N TRP A 110 -16.79 6.92 -21.57
CA TRP A 110 -17.22 5.83 -20.70
C TRP A 110 -16.08 4.88 -20.34
N THR A 111 -15.27 4.50 -21.33
CA THR A 111 -14.10 3.64 -21.12
C THR A 111 -13.13 4.25 -20.11
N LEU A 112 -12.78 5.53 -20.29
CA LEU A 112 -11.85 6.25 -19.42
C LEU A 112 -12.42 6.47 -18.02
N LEU A 113 -13.71 6.77 -17.89
CA LEU A 113 -14.38 6.91 -16.60
C LEU A 113 -14.31 5.60 -15.80
N LEU A 114 -14.69 4.48 -16.42
CA LEU A 114 -14.72 3.17 -15.78
C LEU A 114 -13.31 2.69 -15.41
N ALA A 115 -12.37 2.76 -16.35
CA ALA A 115 -11.00 2.35 -16.11
C ALA A 115 -10.36 3.19 -15.01
N GLY A 116 -10.50 4.52 -15.06
CA GLY A 116 -9.97 5.42 -14.05
C GLY A 116 -10.60 5.20 -12.67
N LEU A 117 -11.93 4.99 -12.59
CA LEU A 117 -12.59 4.66 -11.33
C LEU A 117 -12.01 3.37 -10.74
N MET A 118 -11.83 2.32 -11.56
CA MET A 118 -11.25 1.06 -11.11
C MET A 118 -9.80 1.23 -10.64
N PHE A 119 -8.95 1.90 -11.42
CA PHE A 119 -7.54 2.11 -11.08
C PHE A 119 -7.35 2.97 -9.84
N LEU A 120 -8.23 3.94 -9.59
CA LEU A 120 -8.12 4.85 -8.45
C LEU A 120 -8.77 4.28 -7.18
N TYR A 121 -9.85 3.51 -7.32
CA TYR A 121 -10.63 3.00 -6.18
C TYR A 121 -10.22 1.60 -5.72
N LYS A 122 -9.83 0.73 -6.67
CA LYS A 122 -9.41 -0.64 -6.41
C LYS A 122 -7.91 -0.82 -6.60
N ASP A 123 -7.14 0.26 -6.48
CA ASP A 123 -5.69 0.28 -6.66
C ASP A 123 -4.98 -0.82 -5.85
N ALA A 124 -5.30 -0.95 -4.55
CA ALA A 124 -4.67 -1.96 -3.70
C ALA A 124 -5.04 -3.40 -4.10
N LEU A 125 -6.21 -3.60 -4.71
CA LEU A 125 -6.63 -4.91 -5.22
C LEU A 125 -5.98 -5.21 -6.59
N LEU A 126 -5.79 -4.19 -7.42
CA LEU A 126 -5.26 -4.33 -8.78
C LEU A 126 -3.73 -4.37 -8.80
N PHE A 127 -3.09 -3.51 -8.02
CA PHE A 127 -1.65 -3.26 -8.01
C PHE A 127 -0.96 -3.63 -6.70
N GLY A 128 -1.73 -4.06 -5.69
CA GLY A 128 -1.25 -4.37 -4.36
C GLY A 128 -1.22 -3.17 -3.42
N ALA A 129 -1.25 -3.43 -2.12
CA ALA A 129 -1.18 -2.42 -1.09
C ALA A 129 0.23 -1.80 -0.99
N GLY A 130 0.32 -0.49 -0.86
CA GLY A 130 1.59 0.20 -0.64
C GLY A 130 2.16 -0.18 0.72
N THR A 131 3.31 -0.85 0.75
CA THR A 131 3.92 -1.33 1.99
C THR A 131 5.39 -0.93 2.05
N VAL A 132 5.83 -0.32 3.15
CA VAL A 132 7.23 0.02 3.41
C VAL A 132 7.59 -0.50 4.79
N TYR A 133 8.71 -1.20 4.88
CA TYR A 133 9.31 -1.64 6.13
C TYR A 133 10.63 -0.90 6.36
N LEU A 134 10.82 -0.41 7.58
CA LEU A 134 12.06 0.16 8.05
C LEU A 134 12.51 -0.61 9.29
N ILE A 135 13.65 -1.29 9.20
CA ILE A 135 14.31 -1.87 10.36
C ILE A 135 15.12 -0.76 11.00
N THR A 136 14.89 -0.53 12.29
CA THR A 136 15.60 0.46 13.08
C THR A 136 16.44 -0.21 14.15
N ASN A 137 17.23 0.55 14.89
CA ASN A 137 17.95 0.07 16.06
C ASN A 137 17.06 -0.35 17.25
N LYS A 138 15.77 -0.02 17.26
CA LYS A 138 14.85 -0.33 18.37
C LYS A 138 13.65 -1.21 17.99
N GLY A 139 13.35 -1.34 16.70
CA GLY A 139 12.17 -2.05 16.23
C GLY A 139 11.96 -1.93 14.73
N ILE A 140 10.80 -2.39 14.27
CA ILE A 140 10.38 -2.38 12.87
C ILE A 140 9.27 -1.33 12.70
N ALA A 141 9.53 -0.29 11.92
CA ALA A 141 8.52 0.68 11.52
C ALA A 141 7.89 0.23 10.20
N ILE A 142 6.56 0.24 10.11
CA ILE A 142 5.81 -0.24 8.95
C ILE A 142 4.81 0.82 8.54
N ARG A 143 4.82 1.17 7.25
CA ARG A 143 3.73 1.91 6.62
C ARG A 143 2.98 0.98 5.69
N TYR A 144 1.69 0.77 5.95
CA TYR A 144 0.82 -0.12 5.20
C TYR A 144 -0.43 0.62 4.73
N VAL A 145 -0.65 0.64 3.42
CA VAL A 145 -1.72 1.42 2.77
C VAL A 145 -2.60 0.52 1.91
N PRO A 146 -3.59 -0.18 2.52
CA PRO A 146 -4.57 -0.98 1.78
C PRO A 146 -5.72 -0.08 1.28
N GLY A 147 -5.49 0.63 0.17
CA GLY A 147 -6.49 1.51 -0.43
C GLY A 147 -6.52 2.88 0.23
N HIS A 148 -7.57 3.18 1.01
CA HIS A 148 -7.82 4.53 1.54
C HIS A 148 -7.27 4.80 2.94
N VAL A 149 -6.84 3.77 3.67
CA VAL A 149 -6.34 3.88 5.04
C VAL A 149 -4.81 3.83 5.04
N ASP A 150 -4.17 4.70 5.81
CA ASP A 150 -2.71 4.75 5.99
C ASP A 150 -2.36 4.29 7.41
N TYR A 151 -1.98 3.02 7.54
CA TYR A 151 -1.52 2.44 8.80
C TYR A 151 -0.03 2.71 8.97
N ARG A 152 0.33 3.38 10.06
CA ARG A 152 1.72 3.63 10.46
C ARG A 152 1.95 2.93 11.79
N LEU A 153 2.66 1.81 11.75
CA LEU A 153 2.86 0.92 12.87
C LEU A 153 4.34 0.93 13.28
N PHE A 154 4.59 0.77 14.58
CA PHE A 154 5.94 0.56 15.10
C PHE A 154 5.92 -0.64 16.03
N PHE A 155 6.84 -1.57 15.78
CA PHE A 155 6.94 -2.84 16.47
C PHE A 155 8.28 -2.92 17.18
N GLY A 156 8.28 -2.75 18.50
CA GLY A 156 9.52 -2.76 19.30
C GLY A 156 10.14 -4.15 19.35
N PHE A 157 11.47 -4.25 19.32
CA PHE A 157 12.15 -5.55 19.43
C PHE A 157 11.91 -6.24 20.78
N ASN A 158 11.61 -5.49 21.82
CA ASN A 158 11.20 -6.01 23.13
C ASN A 158 9.80 -6.64 23.13
N GLU A 159 8.96 -6.32 22.14
CA GLU A 159 7.61 -6.85 21.95
C GLU A 159 7.61 -8.11 21.08
N ILE A 160 8.66 -8.32 20.29
CA ILE A 160 8.83 -9.50 19.44
C ILE A 160 9.42 -10.65 20.26
N HIS A 161 8.76 -11.81 20.25
CA HIS A 161 9.28 -13.02 20.84
C HIS A 161 10.23 -13.74 19.87
N ASN A 162 9.73 -14.05 18.69
CA ASN A 162 10.46 -14.75 17.64
C ASN A 162 9.92 -14.38 16.26
N ILE A 163 10.73 -14.68 15.25
CA ILE A 163 10.40 -14.53 13.84
C ILE A 163 10.43 -15.91 13.20
N GLU A 164 9.38 -16.26 12.45
CA GLU A 164 9.32 -17.52 11.72
C GLU A 164 9.36 -17.26 10.21
N LYS A 165 10.27 -17.94 9.49
CA LYS A 165 10.32 -17.89 8.02
C LYS A 165 9.18 -18.73 7.45
N ILE A 166 8.35 -18.12 6.61
CA ILE A 166 7.27 -18.77 5.86
C ILE A 166 7.73 -18.99 4.42
N GLU A 167 7.62 -20.23 3.91
CA GLU A 167 8.05 -20.60 2.55
C GLU A 167 6.96 -20.53 1.47
N SER A 168 5.74 -20.99 1.79
CA SER A 168 4.57 -20.84 0.93
C SER A 168 3.31 -21.20 1.71
N VAL A 169 2.38 -20.26 1.83
CA VAL A 169 1.06 -20.51 2.45
C VAL A 169 -0.03 -20.22 1.42
N LYS A 170 -0.70 -21.29 0.97
CA LYS A 170 -1.81 -21.23 0.01
C LYS A 170 -3.08 -20.62 0.62
N THR A 171 -3.25 -20.69 1.94
CA THR A 171 -4.42 -20.15 2.63
C THR A 171 -3.98 -19.54 3.96
N LEU A 172 -4.09 -18.22 4.07
CA LEU A 172 -3.65 -17.50 5.27
C LEU A 172 -4.67 -17.69 6.40
N PRO A 173 -4.25 -18.11 7.61
CA PRO A 173 -5.10 -18.12 8.80
C PRO A 173 -5.72 -16.75 9.05
N LEU A 174 -7.00 -16.74 9.48
CA LEU A 174 -7.71 -15.49 9.81
C LEU A 174 -7.09 -14.75 11.00
N THR A 175 -6.32 -15.44 11.84
CA THR A 175 -5.59 -14.87 12.97
C THR A 175 -4.39 -14.02 12.55
N TRP A 176 -3.91 -14.18 11.30
CA TRP A 176 -2.75 -13.46 10.80
C TRP A 176 -3.11 -12.08 10.28
N SER A 177 -2.49 -11.07 10.87
CA SER A 177 -2.51 -9.70 10.35
C SER A 177 -1.48 -9.58 9.23
N VAL A 178 -1.96 -9.64 7.98
CA VAL A 178 -1.10 -9.60 6.80
C VAL A 178 -0.84 -8.16 6.38
N LEU A 179 0.39 -7.70 6.60
CA LEU A 179 0.88 -6.38 6.20
C LEU A 179 1.76 -6.52 4.96
N SER A 180 1.17 -6.95 3.85
CA SER A 180 1.86 -7.27 2.58
C SER A 180 1.18 -6.59 1.39
N PRO A 181 1.91 -6.29 0.30
CA PRO A 181 1.32 -5.82 -0.94
C PRO A 181 0.23 -6.74 -1.49
N GLN A 182 0.32 -8.05 -1.25
CA GLN A 182 -0.71 -9.01 -1.67
C GLN A 182 -1.11 -9.92 -0.51
N ARG A 183 -2.44 -10.02 -0.28
CA ARG A 183 -3.02 -10.85 0.79
C ARG A 183 -3.37 -12.28 0.38
N LYS A 184 -3.33 -12.64 -0.91
CA LYS A 184 -3.88 -13.94 -1.37
C LYS A 184 -2.87 -15.08 -1.34
N ILE A 185 -1.60 -14.82 -1.63
CA ILE A 185 -0.54 -15.83 -1.69
C ILE A 185 0.69 -15.20 -1.07
N VAL A 186 1.20 -15.80 0.00
CA VAL A 186 2.52 -15.48 0.55
C VAL A 186 3.42 -16.64 0.14
N GLU A 187 4.30 -16.39 -0.82
CA GLU A 187 5.40 -17.30 -1.11
C GLU A 187 6.39 -17.13 0.04
N HIS A 188 7.24 -16.12 0.00
CA HIS A 188 8.20 -15.90 1.08
C HIS A 188 7.72 -14.81 2.06
N GLY A 189 7.72 -15.12 3.36
CA GLY A 189 7.29 -14.18 4.39
C GLY A 189 7.96 -14.39 5.75
N LEU A 190 7.77 -13.44 6.65
CA LEU A 190 8.25 -13.46 8.03
C LEU A 190 7.05 -13.27 8.95
N LEU A 191 6.79 -14.26 9.81
CA LEU A 191 5.76 -14.19 10.85
C LEU A 191 6.38 -13.64 12.13
N LEU A 192 5.94 -12.46 12.54
CA LEU A 192 6.27 -11.88 13.83
C LEU A 192 5.30 -12.40 14.89
N LYS A 193 5.84 -13.02 15.94
CA LYS A 193 5.05 -13.45 17.11
C LYS A 193 5.34 -12.55 18.31
N PRO A 194 4.31 -12.03 19.00
CA PRO A 194 4.47 -11.15 20.15
C PRO A 194 4.91 -11.91 21.40
N ARG A 195 5.64 -11.24 22.27
CA ARG A 195 6.12 -11.76 23.56
C ARG A 195 5.10 -11.68 24.69
N LYS A 196 4.09 -10.81 24.58
CA LYS A 196 3.00 -10.63 25.56
C LYS A 196 1.66 -10.62 24.84
N LEU A 197 0.59 -11.08 25.50
CA LEU A 197 -0.80 -10.92 25.04
C LEU A 197 -1.22 -9.44 24.90
N ASP A 198 -0.48 -8.52 25.55
CA ASP A 198 -0.63 -7.06 25.42
C ASP A 198 0.33 -6.41 24.39
N GLY A 199 1.15 -7.18 23.67
CA GLY A 199 2.06 -6.68 22.63
C GLY A 199 1.34 -6.36 21.30
N PHE A 200 1.97 -5.55 20.43
CA PHE A 200 1.50 -5.17 19.08
C PHE A 200 0.08 -4.56 18.95
N SER A 201 -0.51 -4.14 20.07
CA SER A 201 -1.92 -3.79 20.29
C SER A 201 -2.77 -5.01 20.65
N LYS A 202 -3.70 -4.86 21.60
CA LYS A 202 -4.58 -5.90 22.17
C LYS A 202 -5.35 -6.78 21.15
N THR A 203 -5.30 -6.44 19.87
CA THR A 203 -6.04 -7.09 18.78
C THR A 203 -5.14 -7.78 17.74
N ILE A 204 -3.83 -7.51 17.72
CA ILE A 204 -2.92 -8.06 16.71
C ILE A 204 -2.12 -9.21 17.32
N GLN A 205 -2.51 -10.44 16.98
CA GLN A 205 -1.91 -11.65 17.55
C GLN A 205 -0.64 -12.09 16.82
N GLU A 206 -0.65 -12.17 15.49
CA GLU A 206 0.54 -12.53 14.70
C GLU A 206 0.56 -11.67 13.43
N VAL A 207 1.74 -11.20 13.04
CA VAL A 207 1.89 -10.28 11.90
C VAL A 207 2.74 -10.93 10.83
N VAL A 208 2.19 -11.04 9.62
CA VAL A 208 2.95 -11.51 8.45
C VAL A 208 3.50 -10.31 7.69
N LEU A 209 4.82 -10.31 7.52
CA LEU A 209 5.56 -9.41 6.63
C LEU A 209 6.01 -10.18 5.39
N CYS A 210 6.08 -9.51 4.24
CA CYS A 210 6.56 -10.12 3.00
C CYS A 210 7.65 -9.23 2.40
N PRO A 211 8.84 -9.17 3.03
CA PRO A 211 9.92 -8.37 2.49
C PRO A 211 10.42 -8.93 1.15
N VAL A 212 11.00 -8.06 0.30
CA VAL A 212 11.62 -8.48 -0.97
C VAL A 212 12.85 -9.35 -0.72
N ASP A 213 13.62 -9.00 0.31
CA ASP A 213 14.82 -9.70 0.75
C ASP A 213 14.65 -10.16 2.20
N PRO A 214 14.07 -11.35 2.45
CA PRO A 214 13.90 -11.89 3.81
C PRO A 214 15.22 -12.08 4.56
N GLU A 215 16.30 -12.44 3.86
CA GLU A 215 17.61 -12.66 4.49
C GLU A 215 18.26 -11.33 4.89
N GLY A 216 18.22 -10.33 4.00
CA GLY A 216 18.63 -8.97 4.33
C GLY A 216 17.81 -8.38 5.48
N PHE A 217 16.52 -8.69 5.54
CA PHE A 217 15.65 -8.30 6.64
C PHE A 217 16.10 -8.93 7.97
N ILE A 218 16.38 -10.23 7.98
CA ILE A 218 16.83 -10.97 9.17
C ILE A 218 18.22 -10.52 9.62
N LYS A 219 19.13 -10.24 8.68
CA LYS A 219 20.51 -9.81 9.00
C LYS A 219 20.57 -8.56 9.89
N HIS A 220 19.57 -7.69 9.80
CA HIS A 220 19.50 -6.45 10.59
C HIS A 220 18.67 -6.60 11.87
N MET A 221 18.17 -7.81 12.18
CA MET A 221 17.52 -8.09 13.45
C MET A 221 18.53 -8.22 14.58
N PRO A 222 18.17 -7.81 15.81
CA PRO A 222 19.03 -7.99 16.97
C PRO A 222 19.19 -9.49 17.28
N PRO A 223 20.37 -9.92 17.78
CA PRO A 223 20.62 -11.32 18.14
C PRO A 223 19.68 -11.88 19.22
N SER A 224 19.01 -11.01 19.98
CA SER A 224 18.05 -11.40 21.01
C SER A 224 16.73 -11.97 20.47
N ILE A 225 16.45 -11.80 19.17
CA ILE A 225 15.25 -12.33 18.54
C ILE A 225 15.60 -13.66 17.88
N SER A 226 14.99 -14.76 18.36
CA SER A 226 15.18 -16.07 17.74
C SER A 226 14.49 -16.11 16.37
N VAL A 227 15.22 -16.56 15.35
CA VAL A 227 14.69 -16.83 14.01
C VAL A 227 14.52 -18.33 13.88
N LYS A 228 13.31 -18.77 13.59
CA LYS A 228 12.98 -20.18 13.36
C LYS A 228 12.52 -20.37 11.93
N GLU A 229 12.76 -21.54 11.36
CA GLU A 229 12.06 -21.96 10.15
C GLU A 229 10.64 -22.39 10.55
N ALA A 230 9.61 -21.91 9.86
CA ALA A 230 8.26 -22.39 10.12
C ALA A 230 8.19 -23.85 9.66
N VAL A 231 7.94 -24.77 10.60
CA VAL A 231 7.53 -26.14 10.25
C VAL A 231 6.23 -26.00 9.48
N SER A 232 6.21 -26.45 8.23
CA SER A 232 5.02 -26.48 7.39
C SER A 232 3.86 -27.08 8.20
N ARG A 233 2.82 -26.28 8.43
CA ARG A 233 1.56 -26.72 9.03
C ARG A 233 0.50 -26.82 7.96
#